data_AF-A0A1G9GY04-F1
#
_entry.id   AF-A0A1G9GY04-F1
#
_cell.length_a   1.000
_cell.length_b   1.000
_cell.length_c   1.000
_cell.angle_alpha   90.00
_cell.angle_beta   90.00
_cell.angle_gamma   90.00
#
_symmetry.space_group_name_H-M   'P 1'
#
loop_
_entity.id
_entity.type
_entity.pdbx_description
1 polymer ?
#
loop_
_entity_poly.entity_id
_entity_poly.type
_entity_poly.pdbx_seq_one_letter_code
_entity_poly.pdbx_strand_id
1 'polypeptide(L)'
;MSQKELAARVMKEEGGGSISPQYLNDIEHDRRSPSSSHLIRQFSGILNIPEDYLFALAGRLPDDLRREASDPEKVVRAFANFRKTLKE
;
A
#
# COMPACT_ATOMS: atom_id res chain seq x y z
N MET A 1 -11.02 -1.14 -16.65
CA MET A 1 -10.74 -2.45 -16.02
C MET A 1 -11.75 -2.65 -14.91
N SER A 2 -12.45 -3.78 -14.90
CA SER A 2 -13.38 -4.16 -13.85
C SER A 2 -12.65 -4.67 -12.60
N GLN A 3 -13.34 -4.69 -11.46
CA GLN A 3 -12.81 -5.24 -10.20
C GLN A 3 -12.40 -6.72 -10.35
N LYS A 4 -13.16 -7.51 -11.10
CA LYS A 4 -12.84 -8.92 -11.37
C LYS A 4 -11.55 -9.07 -12.18
N GLU A 5 -11.37 -8.23 -13.20
CA GLU A 5 -10.15 -8.21 -14.01
C GLU A 5 -8.93 -7.75 -13.20
N LEU A 6 -9.08 -6.75 -12.33
CA LEU A 6 -8.02 -6.30 -11.45
C LEU A 6 -7.61 -7.40 -10.46
N ALA A 7 -8.58 -8.02 -9.79
CA ALA A 7 -8.33 -9.09 -8.84
C ALA A 7 -7.58 -10.28 -9.48
N ALA A 8 -7.88 -10.62 -10.73
CA ALA A 8 -7.20 -11.68 -11.48
C ALA A 8 -5.74 -11.33 -11.85
N ARG A 9 -5.39 -10.04 -11.91
CA ARG A 9 -4.03 -9.58 -12.24
C ARG A 9 -3.15 -9.36 -11.01
N VAL A 10 -3.73 -9.06 -9.85
CA VAL A 10 -2.99 -8.82 -8.62
C VAL A 10 -2.62 -10.16 -7.99
N MET A 11 -1.32 -10.46 -8.01
CA MET A 11 -0.78 -11.72 -7.51
C MET A 11 -0.37 -11.58 -6.04
N LYS A 12 -0.61 -12.64 -5.26
CA LYS A 12 0.00 -12.80 -3.95
C LYS A 12 1.46 -13.21 -4.10
N GLU A 13 2.19 -13.18 -2.99
CA GLU A 13 3.55 -13.71 -2.89
C GLU A 13 3.62 -15.19 -3.31
N GLU A 14 4.83 -15.67 -3.57
CA GLU A 14 5.12 -16.92 -4.29
C GLU A 14 4.17 -18.09 -3.95
N GLY A 15 3.53 -18.64 -4.99
CA GLY A 15 2.60 -19.78 -4.87
C GLY A 15 1.18 -19.44 -4.41
N GLY A 16 0.89 -18.20 -4.02
CA GLY A 16 -0.42 -17.81 -3.46
C GLY A 16 -1.55 -17.54 -4.47
N GLY A 17 -1.23 -17.45 -5.77
CA GLY A 17 -2.19 -17.14 -6.84
C GLY A 17 -2.70 -15.69 -6.82
N SER A 18 -3.74 -15.40 -7.61
CA SER A 18 -4.37 -14.07 -7.63
C SER A 18 -5.23 -13.81 -6.38
N ILE A 19 -5.51 -12.55 -6.07
CA ILE A 19 -6.48 -12.21 -5.02
C ILE A 19 -7.92 -12.49 -5.48
N SER A 20 -8.84 -12.63 -4.53
CA SER A 20 -10.27 -12.77 -4.85
C SER A 20 -10.91 -11.39 -5.10
N PRO A 21 -11.95 -11.30 -5.96
CA PRO A 21 -12.72 -10.08 -6.13
C PRO A 21 -13.32 -9.56 -4.83
N GLN A 22 -13.76 -10.45 -3.93
CA GLN A 22 -14.28 -10.07 -2.61
C GLN A 22 -13.22 -9.38 -1.75
N TYR A 23 -11.98 -9.89 -1.76
CA TYR A 23 -10.89 -9.27 -1.00
C TYR A 23 -10.58 -7.86 -1.51
N LEU A 24 -10.55 -7.68 -2.83
CA LEU A 24 -10.39 -6.36 -3.44
C LEU A 24 -11.56 -5.44 -3.11
N ASN A 25 -12.79 -5.95 -3.12
CA ASN A 25 -13.97 -5.18 -2.74
C ASN A 25 -13.91 -4.72 -1.28
N ASP A 26 -13.46 -5.57 -0.37
CA ASP A 26 -13.27 -5.19 1.02
C ASP A 26 -12.20 -4.11 1.21
N ILE A 27 -11.14 -4.12 0.37
CA ILE A 27 -10.13 -3.05 0.38
C ILE A 27 -10.73 -1.72 -0.11
N GLU A 28 -11.46 -1.73 -1.23
CA GLU A 28 -12.04 -0.51 -1.81
C GLU A 28 -13.08 0.18 -0.91
N HIS A 29 -13.67 -0.56 0.03
CA HIS A 29 -14.64 -0.03 1.00
C HIS A 29 -14.07 0.12 2.41
N ASP A 30 -12.73 0.16 2.54
CA ASP A 30 -12.01 0.34 3.81
C ASP A 30 -12.35 -0.70 4.89
N ARG A 31 -12.91 -1.86 4.50
CA ARG A 31 -13.22 -2.98 5.41
C ARG A 31 -11.98 -3.83 5.70
N ARG A 32 -10.95 -3.75 4.85
CA ARG A 32 -9.64 -4.42 4.98
C ARG A 32 -8.53 -3.55 4.41
N SER A 33 -7.31 -3.75 4.88
CA SER A 33 -6.10 -3.22 4.24
C SER A 33 -5.37 -4.32 3.45
N PRO A 34 -4.57 -3.96 2.43
CA PRO A 34 -3.65 -4.90 1.78
C PRO A 34 -2.77 -5.62 2.81
N SER A 35 -2.72 -6.95 2.74
CA SER A 35 -2.06 -7.77 3.77
C SER A 35 -0.53 -7.65 3.75
N SER A 36 0.07 -7.33 2.61
CA SER A 36 1.52 -7.14 2.46
C SER A 36 1.90 -5.97 1.57
N SER A 37 3.14 -5.49 1.73
CA SER A 37 3.75 -4.48 0.86
C SER A 37 3.83 -4.97 -0.60
N HIS A 38 3.97 -6.27 -0.83
CA HIS A 38 3.93 -6.85 -2.18
C HIS A 38 2.61 -6.54 -2.89
N LEU A 39 1.47 -6.72 -2.21
CA LEU A 39 0.17 -6.40 -2.79
C LEU A 39 0.03 -4.91 -3.14
N ILE A 40 0.54 -4.02 -2.29
CA ILE A 40 0.55 -2.56 -2.56
C ILE A 40 1.34 -2.26 -3.85
N ARG A 41 2.50 -2.91 -4.03
CA ARG A 41 3.32 -2.77 -5.24
C ARG A 41 2.66 -3.35 -6.48
N GLN A 42 1.97 -4.49 -6.35
CA GLN A 42 1.15 -5.06 -7.44
C GLN A 42 0.05 -4.09 -7.87
N PHE A 43 -0.68 -3.48 -6.93
CA PHE A 43 -1.67 -2.45 -7.24
C PHE A 43 -1.05 -1.25 -7.93
N SER A 44 0.08 -0.74 -7.43
CA SER A 44 0.81 0.38 -8.03
C SER A 44 1.15 0.11 -9.50
N GLY A 45 1.77 -1.03 -9.81
CA GLY A 45 2.17 -1.38 -11.17
C GLY A 45 0.99 -1.59 -12.13
N ILE A 46 -0.11 -2.20 -11.67
CA ILE A 46 -1.27 -2.51 -12.53
C ILE A 46 -2.14 -1.26 -12.77
N LEU A 47 -2.32 -0.44 -11.73
CA LEU A 47 -3.15 0.77 -11.80
C LEU A 47 -2.38 2.02 -12.23
N ASN A 48 -1.05 1.93 -12.31
CA ASN A 48 -0.16 3.06 -12.55
C ASN A 48 -0.37 4.21 -11.53
N ILE A 49 -0.56 3.85 -10.26
CA ILE A 49 -0.68 4.79 -9.14
C ILE A 49 0.63 4.75 -8.34
N PRO A 50 1.22 5.89 -7.94
CA PRO A 50 2.44 5.91 -7.15
C PRO A 50 2.33 5.06 -5.88
N GLU A 51 3.31 4.19 -5.64
CA GLU A 51 3.26 3.27 -4.49
C GLU A 51 3.23 4.01 -3.15
N ASP A 52 3.97 5.12 -3.02
CA ASP A 52 4.01 5.93 -1.78
C ASP A 52 2.62 6.42 -1.38
N TYR A 53 1.80 6.81 -2.36
CA TYR A 53 0.43 7.23 -2.11
C TYR A 53 -0.43 6.05 -1.62
N LEU A 54 -0.30 4.88 -2.22
CA LEU A 54 -1.01 3.67 -1.78
C LEU A 54 -0.57 3.19 -0.40
N PHE A 55 0.73 3.31 -0.06
CA PHE A 55 1.24 3.05 1.27
C PHE A 55 0.65 4.00 2.31
N ALA A 56 0.55 5.29 1.98
CA ALA A 56 -0.10 6.27 2.84
C ALA A 56 -1.59 5.93 3.07
N LEU A 57 -2.34 5.58 2.01
CA LEU A 57 -3.74 5.13 2.13
C LEU A 57 -3.87 3.86 3.00
N ALA A 58 -2.95 2.92 2.86
CA ALA A 58 -2.93 1.69 3.64
C ALA A 58 -2.46 1.87 5.10
N GLY A 59 -2.04 3.08 5.50
CA GLY A 59 -1.49 3.34 6.83
C GLY A 59 -0.22 2.54 7.13
N ARG A 60 0.59 2.25 6.11
CA ARG A 60 1.76 1.37 6.19
C ARG A 60 3.02 2.05 5.68
N LEU A 61 4.15 1.81 6.34
CA LEU A 61 5.45 2.15 5.80
C LEU A 61 5.91 1.07 4.79
N PRO A 62 6.52 1.48 3.65
CA PRO A 62 7.29 0.60 2.78
C PRO A 62 8.33 -0.22 3.56
N ASP A 63 8.69 -1.42 3.06
CA ASP A 63 9.57 -2.33 3.80
C ASP A 63 11.00 -1.81 3.94
N ASP A 64 11.50 -1.10 2.93
CA ASP A 64 12.78 -0.40 2.93
C ASP A 64 12.77 0.73 3.96
N LEU A 65 11.74 1.58 3.98
CA LEU A 65 11.61 2.66 4.96
C LEU A 65 11.40 2.15 6.39
N ARG A 66 10.71 1.00 6.57
CA ARG A 66 10.52 0.40 7.89
C ARG A 66 11.84 0.00 8.54
N ARG A 67 12.84 -0.44 7.75
CA ARG A 67 14.17 -0.77 8.25
C ARG A 67 14.96 0.48 8.64
N GLU A 68 14.80 1.56 7.88
CA GLU A 68 15.43 2.86 8.13
C GLU A 68 14.80 3.66 9.28
N ALA A 69 13.58 3.29 9.68
CA ALA A 69 12.84 3.89 10.80
C ALA A 69 13.32 3.39 12.17
N SER A 70 14.63 3.19 12.35
CA SER A 70 15.24 2.72 13.60
C SER A 70 15.56 3.85 14.60
N ASP A 71 15.69 5.09 14.11
CA ASP A 71 15.97 6.28 14.91
C ASP A 71 14.66 7.06 15.20
N PRO A 72 14.19 7.09 16.45
CA PRO A 72 12.95 7.78 16.82
C PRO A 72 12.96 9.27 16.48
N GLU A 73 14.07 9.98 16.67
CA GLU A 73 14.14 11.43 16.41
C GLU A 73 14.01 11.73 14.92
N LYS A 74 14.68 10.93 14.09
CA LYS A 74 14.57 11.01 12.63
C LYS A 74 13.15 10.76 12.15
N VAL A 75 12.46 9.76 12.72
CA VAL A 75 11.06 9.43 12.39
C VAL A 75 10.12 10.58 12.76
N VAL A 76 10.24 11.12 13.98
CA VAL A 76 9.40 12.25 14.43
C VAL A 76 9.59 13.47 13.52
N ARG A 77 10.84 13.79 13.16
CA ARG A 77 11.16 14.90 12.25
C ARG A 77 10.58 14.67 10.85
N ALA A 78 10.66 13.45 10.32
CA ALA A 78 10.07 13.11 9.03
C ALA A 78 8.55 13.31 9.02
N PHE A 79 7.85 12.84 10.05
CA PHE A 79 6.40 13.06 10.18
C PHE A 79 6.03 14.53 10.40
N ALA A 80 6.87 15.31 11.09
CA ALA A 80 6.65 16.75 11.22
C ALA A 80 6.69 17.45 9.84
N ASN A 81 7.69 17.12 9.01
CA ASN A 81 7.78 17.63 7.64
C ASN A 81 6.59 17.18 6.79
N PHE A 82 6.21 15.89 6.87
CA PHE A 82 5.04 15.37 6.15
C PHE A 82 3.75 16.12 6.52
N ARG A 83 3.51 16.36 7.82
CA ARG A 83 2.35 17.14 8.29
C ARG A 83 2.38 18.58 7.83
N LYS A 84 3.56 19.21 7.76
CA LYS A 84 3.72 20.56 7.24
C LYS A 84 3.30 20.60 5.76
N THR A 85 3.85 19.71 4.95
CA THR A 85 3.56 19.63 3.50
C THR A 85 2.07 19.37 3.19
N LEU A 86 1.37 18.56 3.98
CA LEU A 86 -0.07 18.30 3.75
C LEU A 86 -1.02 19.40 4.24
N LYS A 87 -0.54 20.35 5.04
CA LYS A 87 -1.35 21.44 5.61
C LYS A 87 -1.10 22.79 4.94
N GLU A 88 -0.14 22.85 4.03
CA GLU A 88 0.14 23.98 3.15
C GLU A 88 -0.77 23.94 1.91
#